data_AF-A0AAW0XJ31-F1
#
_entry.id   AF-A0AAW0XJ31-F1
#
_cell.length_a   1.000
_cell.length_b   1.000
_cell.length_c   1.000
_cell.angle_alpha   90.00
_cell.angle_beta   90.00
_cell.angle_gamma   90.00
#
_symmetry.space_group_name_H-M   'P 1'
#
loop_
_entity.id
_entity.type
_entity.pdbx_description
1 polymer ?
#
loop_
_entity_poly.entity_id
_entity_poly.type
_entity_poly.pdbx_seq_one_letter_code
_entity_poly.pdbx_strand_id
1 'polypeptide(L)'
;MATDRDKDKSQFMVGTCLGMCPYAEVRLRQRERLIHPLEMAVNSNGNQLNYVQPRAMVKEFSRSAAGTEIKASDIRPVPVLVKTMKYLLTTVCLREDVSWALVYQFVSDRLRAIQQDLCVQGIKNTTCIHLYQAAVRFYAYAHYRTCEHDLCDFDPYLNKKHLTETLTLVVALFHEQDCQNKDTSFVDSRLFPDCCDEEIWNDSNDDTSESKIVQDARTTEKKFHRRTRKEGGISLRMSGDSCLDQNSSTGVTNSLRELSLANNSGGFADSEISSFSVPTGRTKECENKVISGYTFREEAEALYLLVNFGNEEVLMHAFQLQKKIRCSRLVSVAIKMNIAWLSCNYYRVLCLSSILPPLFLCAFHPHLTMIQRKALSILSIAHNSKGLVYKQEDLAAVLCFPSVQELNDACRHYGFTVLGGGIIFNKAAFNWNISMMKPLRVKWIEDKLAKMELSDLLLPNDLSL
;
A
#
# COMPACT_ATOMS: atom_id res chain seq x y z
N MET A 1 30.19 39.12 30.07
CA MET A 1 29.00 38.38 29.59
C MET A 1 29.44 37.53 28.40
N ALA A 2 29.75 36.26 28.66
CA ALA A 2 30.12 35.32 27.62
C ALA A 2 28.85 34.97 26.82
N THR A 3 28.92 35.08 25.50
CA THR A 3 27.83 34.74 24.58
C THR A 3 27.67 33.23 24.52
N ASP A 4 26.50 32.75 24.90
CA ASP A 4 26.06 31.35 24.90
C ASP A 4 25.76 30.88 23.46
N ARG A 5 26.82 30.67 22.65
CA ARG A 5 26.72 30.23 21.24
C ARG A 5 27.57 28.99 20.90
N ASP A 6 27.86 28.13 21.87
CA ASP A 6 28.63 26.88 21.63
C ASP A 6 28.08 25.68 22.44
N LYS A 7 26.78 25.39 22.31
CA LYS A 7 26.16 24.17 22.84
C LYS A 7 25.23 23.53 21.82
N ASP A 8 25.80 22.91 20.78
CA ASP A 8 25.35 21.59 20.31
C ASP A 8 26.28 21.06 19.19
N LYS A 9 27.41 20.46 19.56
CA LYS A 9 28.11 19.52 18.69
C LYS A 9 28.01 18.15 19.34
N SER A 10 26.80 17.57 19.33
CA SER A 10 26.65 16.12 19.50
C SER A 10 27.47 15.45 18.39
N GLN A 11 28.65 14.95 18.75
CA GLN A 11 29.52 14.25 17.82
C GLN A 11 28.91 12.88 17.55
N PHE A 12 28.17 12.77 16.44
CA PHE A 12 27.61 11.49 16.01
C PHE A 12 28.71 10.44 15.84
N MET A 13 28.41 9.20 16.25
CA MET A 13 29.33 8.07 16.10
C MET A 13 29.47 7.71 14.61
N VAL A 14 30.69 7.41 14.15
CA VAL A 14 30.94 6.91 12.79
C VAL A 14 31.21 5.42 12.85
N GLY A 15 30.49 4.63 12.06
CA GLY A 15 30.66 3.18 12.01
C GLY A 15 31.95 2.74 11.33
N THR A 16 32.56 1.67 11.82
CA THR A 16 33.82 1.10 11.30
C THR A 16 33.69 -0.35 10.81
N CYS A 17 32.48 -0.92 10.79
CA CYS A 17 32.23 -2.26 10.26
C CYS A 17 32.30 -2.27 8.72
N LEU A 18 33.38 -2.81 8.14
CA LEU A 18 33.56 -2.90 6.68
C LEU A 18 32.82 -4.07 6.01
N GLY A 19 32.23 -4.98 6.80
CA GLY A 19 31.39 -6.08 6.33
C GLY A 19 29.89 -5.76 6.37
N MET A 20 29.06 -6.53 5.67
CA MET A 20 27.59 -6.42 5.76
C MET A 20 27.05 -6.86 7.13
N CYS A 21 27.88 -7.55 7.93
CA CYS A 21 27.64 -7.94 9.31
C CYS A 21 28.93 -7.71 10.15
N PRO A 22 28.84 -7.15 11.37
CA PRO A 22 29.97 -7.03 12.29
C PRO A 22 30.62 -8.36 12.63
N TYR A 23 31.96 -8.39 12.69
CA TYR A 23 32.71 -9.63 12.96
C TYR A 23 32.34 -10.27 14.30
N ALA A 24 32.06 -9.46 15.33
CA ALA A 24 31.63 -9.95 16.63
C ALA A 24 30.28 -10.69 16.55
N GLU A 25 29.32 -10.15 15.77
CA GLU A 25 28.02 -10.76 15.54
C GLU A 25 28.14 -12.05 14.72
N VAL A 26 28.97 -12.07 13.66
CA VAL A 26 29.23 -13.27 12.88
C VAL A 26 29.74 -14.40 13.78
N ARG A 27 30.73 -14.12 14.62
CA ARG A 27 31.28 -15.11 15.57
C ARG A 27 30.25 -15.58 16.59
N LEU A 28 29.41 -14.68 17.09
CA LEU A 28 28.35 -15.01 18.03
C LEU A 28 27.35 -15.97 17.37
N ARG A 29 26.79 -15.62 16.21
CA ARG A 29 25.80 -16.44 15.51
C ARG A 29 26.37 -17.79 15.06
N GLN A 30 27.66 -17.86 14.73
CA GLN A 30 28.35 -19.13 14.46
C GLN A 30 28.45 -20.01 15.70
N ARG A 31 28.85 -19.44 16.84
CA ARG A 31 29.00 -20.17 18.10
C ARG A 31 27.65 -20.70 18.62
N GLU A 32 26.62 -19.86 18.57
CA GLU A 32 25.27 -20.19 19.06
C GLU A 32 24.40 -20.92 18.03
N ARG A 33 24.91 -21.18 16.82
CA ARG A 33 24.18 -21.83 15.70
C ARG A 33 22.91 -21.08 15.28
N LEU A 34 22.96 -19.75 15.28
CA LEU A 34 21.87 -18.83 14.91
C LEU A 34 22.06 -18.25 13.50
N ILE A 35 22.51 -19.07 12.55
CA ILE A 35 22.75 -18.63 11.17
C ILE A 35 21.47 -18.80 10.36
N HIS A 36 21.01 -17.75 9.71
CA HIS A 36 19.80 -17.81 8.90
C HIS A 36 20.04 -18.67 7.64
N PRO A 37 19.04 -19.43 7.13
CA PRO A 37 19.20 -20.23 5.91
C PRO A 37 19.68 -19.44 4.69
N LEU A 38 19.33 -18.16 4.62
CA LEU A 38 19.78 -17.24 3.56
C LEU A 38 21.25 -16.79 3.68
N GLU A 39 21.92 -17.12 4.79
CA GLU A 39 23.32 -16.80 5.08
C GLU A 39 24.23 -18.04 5.05
N MET A 40 23.64 -19.23 4.89
CA MET A 40 24.37 -20.49 4.72
C MET A 40 24.92 -20.61 3.30
N ALA A 41 26.08 -21.26 3.16
CA ALA A 41 26.63 -21.56 1.85
C ALA A 41 25.75 -22.54 1.09
N VAL A 42 25.73 -22.44 -0.23
CA VAL A 42 25.08 -23.41 -1.12
C VAL A 42 26.13 -24.15 -1.94
N ASN A 43 25.87 -25.42 -2.28
CA ASN A 43 26.71 -26.18 -3.20
C ASN A 43 26.39 -25.84 -4.66
N SER A 44 27.14 -26.42 -5.60
CA SER A 44 26.93 -26.25 -7.05
C SER A 44 25.53 -26.65 -7.55
N ASN A 45 24.80 -27.43 -6.75
CA ASN A 45 23.45 -27.90 -7.06
C ASN A 45 22.36 -27.09 -6.33
N GLY A 46 22.73 -26.01 -5.62
CA GLY A 46 21.80 -25.16 -4.87
C GLY A 46 21.42 -25.67 -3.47
N ASN A 47 21.95 -26.82 -3.03
CA ASN A 47 21.64 -27.34 -1.69
C ASN A 47 22.43 -26.58 -0.62
N GLN A 48 21.76 -26.23 0.48
CA GLN A 48 22.38 -25.60 1.63
C GLN A 48 23.44 -26.52 2.27
N LEU A 49 24.59 -25.95 2.58
CA LEU A 49 25.71 -26.58 3.25
C LEU A 49 25.75 -26.11 4.71
N ASN A 50 26.22 -26.98 5.60
CA ASN A 50 26.32 -26.70 7.04
C ASN A 50 27.52 -25.80 7.42
N TYR A 51 27.89 -24.86 6.56
CA TYR A 51 28.89 -23.84 6.88
C TYR A 51 28.44 -22.46 6.39
N VAL A 52 28.85 -21.44 7.15
CA VAL A 52 28.51 -20.04 6.88
C VAL A 52 29.15 -19.59 5.58
N GLN A 53 28.41 -18.82 4.78
CA GLN A 53 29.01 -18.04 3.70
C GLN A 53 29.28 -16.62 4.24
N PRO A 54 30.53 -16.24 4.58
CA PRO A 54 30.80 -14.96 5.25
C PRO A 54 30.36 -13.74 4.41
N ARG A 55 30.31 -13.90 3.09
CA ARG A 55 29.83 -12.89 2.14
C ARG A 55 28.31 -12.74 2.11
N ALA A 56 27.55 -13.67 2.68
CA ALA A 56 26.10 -13.65 2.75
C ALA A 56 25.55 -13.15 4.10
N MET A 57 26.39 -13.11 5.14
CA MET A 57 26.03 -12.64 6.48
C MET A 57 25.64 -11.16 6.47
N VAL A 58 24.47 -10.84 7.02
CA VAL A 58 23.98 -9.46 7.14
C VAL A 58 23.58 -9.19 8.59
N LYS A 59 23.98 -8.03 9.12
CA LYS A 59 23.65 -7.57 10.49
C LYS A 59 22.16 -7.70 10.78
N GLU A 60 21.79 -8.43 11.83
CA GLU A 60 20.41 -8.52 12.30
C GLU A 60 19.96 -7.23 13.01
N PHE A 61 18.67 -6.93 12.97
CA PHE A 61 18.15 -5.81 13.75
C PHE A 61 18.17 -6.14 15.24
N SER A 62 18.85 -5.31 16.04
CA SER A 62 18.85 -5.42 17.49
C SER A 62 18.00 -4.32 18.10
N ARG A 63 17.10 -4.66 19.02
CA ARG A 63 16.45 -3.64 19.85
C ARG A 63 17.49 -3.01 20.78
N SER A 64 17.37 -1.71 21.05
CA SER A 64 18.20 -1.06 22.06
C SER A 64 17.84 -1.62 23.43
N ALA A 65 18.67 -2.50 23.98
CA ALA A 65 18.54 -2.98 25.35
C ALA A 65 19.22 -2.00 26.30
N ALA A 66 18.58 -1.69 27.43
CA ALA A 66 19.15 -0.80 28.45
C ALA A 66 20.51 -1.33 28.92
N GLY A 67 21.53 -0.47 28.90
CA GLY A 67 22.90 -0.81 29.36
C GLY A 67 23.82 -1.44 28.32
N THR A 68 23.39 -1.65 27.07
CA THR A 68 24.29 -2.11 26.00
C THR A 68 24.97 -0.92 25.34
N GLU A 69 26.29 -0.79 25.51
CA GLU A 69 27.09 0.21 24.80
C GLU A 69 27.27 -0.19 23.33
N ILE A 70 26.82 0.67 22.41
CA ILE A 70 27.02 0.49 20.97
C ILE A 70 28.46 0.89 20.64
N LYS A 71 29.24 0.00 20.04
CA LYS A 71 30.61 0.31 19.58
C LYS A 71 30.60 0.72 18.12
N ALA A 72 31.57 1.55 17.72
CA ALA A 72 31.76 1.91 16.31
C ALA A 72 31.97 0.67 15.41
N SER A 73 32.60 -0.39 15.94
CA SER A 73 32.79 -1.67 15.24
C SER A 73 31.51 -2.42 14.93
N ASP A 74 30.40 -2.08 15.61
CA ASP A 74 29.11 -2.75 15.45
C ASP A 74 28.23 -2.03 14.41
N ILE A 75 28.66 -0.87 13.91
CA ILE A 75 27.90 -0.02 13.00
C ILE A 75 28.57 -0.02 11.63
N ARG A 76 27.78 -0.21 10.56
CA ARG A 76 28.25 -0.14 9.17
C ARG A 76 28.25 1.30 8.67
N PRO A 77 29.35 1.80 8.05
CA PRO A 77 29.37 3.11 7.44
C PRO A 77 28.54 3.14 6.15
N VAL A 78 28.15 4.35 5.70
CA VAL A 78 27.24 4.56 4.55
C VAL A 78 27.60 3.74 3.29
N PRO A 79 28.87 3.65 2.83
CA PRO A 79 29.19 2.84 1.66
C PRO A 79 28.84 1.35 1.81
N VAL A 80 28.98 0.82 3.04
CA VAL A 80 28.65 -0.58 3.36
C VAL A 80 27.14 -0.75 3.47
N LEU A 81 26.41 0.25 3.97
CA LEU A 81 24.94 0.25 4.00
C LEU A 81 24.35 0.23 2.59
N VAL A 82 24.89 1.03 1.66
CA VAL A 82 24.52 1.00 0.24
C VAL A 82 24.78 -0.36 -0.38
N LYS A 83 25.99 -0.92 -0.17
CA LYS A 83 26.33 -2.27 -0.64
C LYS A 83 25.37 -3.33 -0.08
N THR A 84 25.02 -3.23 1.20
CA THR A 84 24.11 -4.18 1.85
C THR A 84 22.70 -4.07 1.28
N MET A 85 22.18 -2.84 1.11
CA MET A 85 20.87 -2.60 0.49
C MET A 85 20.79 -3.22 -0.91
N LYS A 86 21.82 -3.00 -1.75
CA LYS A 86 21.94 -3.62 -3.07
C LYS A 86 21.84 -5.14 -2.98
N TYR A 87 22.70 -5.76 -2.16
CA TYR A 87 22.72 -7.22 -1.98
C TYR A 87 21.35 -7.78 -1.57
N LEU A 88 20.67 -7.15 -0.61
CA LEU A 88 19.35 -7.58 -0.17
C LEU A 88 18.33 -7.53 -1.31
N LEU A 89 18.27 -6.41 -2.04
CA LEU A 89 17.21 -6.17 -3.03
C LEU A 89 17.47 -6.78 -4.42
N THR A 90 18.73 -7.05 -4.80
CA THR A 90 19.06 -7.66 -6.12
C THR A 90 19.56 -9.08 -6.03
N THR A 91 19.97 -9.57 -4.87
CA THR A 91 20.45 -10.94 -4.72
C THR A 91 19.48 -11.75 -3.87
N VAL A 92 19.19 -11.29 -2.66
CA VAL A 92 18.34 -12.06 -1.72
C VAL A 92 16.88 -12.06 -2.17
N CYS A 93 16.35 -10.91 -2.61
CA CYS A 93 15.00 -10.79 -3.18
C CYS A 93 14.79 -11.53 -4.51
N LEU A 94 15.85 -12.02 -5.17
CA LEU A 94 15.71 -12.78 -6.41
C LEU A 94 15.86 -14.30 -6.20
N ARG A 95 16.00 -14.76 -4.95
CA ARG A 95 16.12 -16.18 -4.64
C ARG A 95 14.79 -16.90 -4.83
N GLU A 96 14.84 -17.97 -5.61
CA GLU A 96 13.71 -18.87 -5.88
C GLU A 96 13.85 -20.23 -5.19
N ASP A 97 15.01 -20.50 -4.59
CA ASP A 97 15.32 -21.76 -3.91
C ASP A 97 14.72 -21.87 -2.50
N VAL A 98 14.07 -20.80 -2.02
CA VAL A 98 13.38 -20.74 -0.72
C VAL A 98 12.01 -20.06 -0.85
N SER A 99 11.15 -20.26 0.15
CA SER A 99 9.85 -19.57 0.19
C SER A 99 10.02 -18.05 0.31
N TRP A 100 9.10 -17.31 -0.32
CA TRP A 100 9.16 -15.85 -0.24
C TRP A 100 8.88 -15.29 1.15
N ALA A 101 8.09 -15.99 1.96
CA ALA A 101 7.89 -15.65 3.37
C ALA A 101 9.23 -15.58 4.12
N LEU A 102 10.12 -16.55 3.89
CA LEU A 102 11.45 -16.57 4.50
C LEU A 102 12.33 -15.42 4.00
N VAL A 103 12.25 -15.10 2.69
CA VAL A 103 12.94 -13.93 2.11
C VAL A 103 12.42 -12.63 2.73
N TYR A 104 11.10 -12.46 2.86
CA TYR A 104 10.50 -11.29 3.45
C TYR A 104 10.94 -11.10 4.91
N GLN A 105 10.87 -12.14 5.74
CA GLN A 105 11.25 -12.10 7.14
C GLN A 105 12.72 -11.66 7.30
N PHE A 106 13.61 -12.26 6.52
CA PHE A 106 15.02 -11.88 6.52
C PHE A 106 15.24 -10.45 6.04
N VAL A 107 14.76 -10.10 4.84
CA VAL A 107 15.04 -8.79 4.25
C VAL A 107 14.42 -7.67 5.09
N SER A 108 13.19 -7.82 5.59
CA SER A 108 12.56 -6.83 6.46
C SER A 108 13.40 -6.59 7.72
N ASP A 109 13.90 -7.64 8.37
CA ASP A 109 14.76 -7.50 9.54
C ASP A 109 16.07 -6.77 9.20
N ARG A 110 16.76 -7.20 8.14
CA ARG A 110 18.04 -6.61 7.73
C ARG A 110 17.90 -5.15 7.25
N LEU A 111 16.76 -4.79 6.65
CA LEU A 111 16.44 -3.41 6.31
C LEU A 111 16.31 -2.55 7.57
N ARG A 112 15.64 -3.04 8.62
CA ARG A 112 15.58 -2.32 9.90
C ARG A 112 16.96 -2.14 10.54
N ALA A 113 17.85 -3.11 10.40
CA ALA A 113 19.24 -2.97 10.84
C ALA A 113 20.00 -1.88 10.05
N ILE A 114 19.76 -1.75 8.75
CA ILE A 114 20.32 -0.66 7.93
C ILE A 114 19.79 0.70 8.40
N GLN A 115 18.48 0.81 8.60
CA GLN A 115 17.83 2.03 9.09
C GLN A 115 18.34 2.43 10.49
N GLN A 116 18.55 1.44 11.37
CA GLN A 116 19.14 1.67 12.68
C GLN A 116 20.57 2.22 12.58
N ASP A 117 21.42 1.65 11.73
CA ASP A 117 22.79 2.15 11.53
C ASP A 117 22.81 3.58 10.97
N LEU A 118 21.87 3.94 10.08
CA LEU A 118 21.71 5.33 9.60
C LEU A 118 21.34 6.29 10.73
N CYS A 119 20.39 5.88 11.57
CA CYS A 119 19.90 6.66 12.70
C CYS A 119 21.00 6.91 13.74
N VAL A 120 21.73 5.87 14.16
CA VAL A 120 22.80 5.99 15.16
C VAL A 120 23.93 6.92 14.67
N GLN A 121 24.22 6.92 13.37
CA GLN A 121 25.22 7.78 12.76
C GLN A 121 24.71 9.20 12.44
N GLY A 122 23.42 9.49 12.68
CA GLY A 122 22.83 10.80 12.41
C GLY A 122 22.85 11.22 10.92
N ILE A 123 22.84 10.27 9.99
CA ILE A 123 22.96 10.57 8.55
C ILE A 123 21.63 11.12 8.01
N LYS A 124 21.68 12.28 7.36
CA LYS A 124 20.50 12.96 6.78
C LYS A 124 20.67 13.41 5.31
N ASN A 125 21.70 12.95 4.63
CA ASN A 125 21.99 13.33 3.24
C ASN A 125 21.08 12.60 2.23
N THR A 126 21.20 12.96 0.95
CA THR A 126 20.43 12.35 -0.16
C THR A 126 20.58 10.82 -0.23
N THR A 127 21.79 10.29 0.02
CA THR A 127 22.01 8.83 0.05
C THR A 127 21.15 8.14 1.12
N CYS A 128 20.97 8.78 2.28
CA CYS A 128 20.10 8.28 3.35
C CYS A 128 18.64 8.19 2.88
N ILE A 129 18.14 9.24 2.22
CA ILE A 129 16.79 9.26 1.64
C ILE A 129 16.63 8.13 0.63
N HIS A 130 17.61 7.92 -0.26
CA HIS A 130 17.55 6.84 -1.24
C HIS A 130 17.50 5.45 -0.59
N LEU A 131 18.23 5.23 0.51
CA LEU A 131 18.18 3.97 1.26
C LEU A 131 16.81 3.75 1.91
N TYR A 132 16.22 4.78 2.52
CA TYR A 132 14.87 4.68 3.06
C TYR A 132 13.82 4.46 1.96
N GLN A 133 13.95 5.12 0.80
CA GLN A 133 13.07 4.90 -0.35
C GLN A 133 13.16 3.46 -0.88
N ALA A 134 14.36 2.89 -0.98
CA ALA A 134 14.52 1.49 -1.37
C ALA A 134 13.80 0.54 -0.38
N ALA A 135 13.83 0.84 0.91
CA ALA A 135 13.04 0.10 1.91
C ALA A 135 11.53 0.29 1.74
N VAL A 136 11.05 1.51 1.45
CA VAL A 136 9.63 1.77 1.12
C VAL A 136 9.20 0.93 -0.09
N ARG A 137 10.02 0.89 -1.14
CA ARG A 137 9.75 0.10 -2.35
C ARG A 137 9.58 -1.38 -2.03
N PHE A 138 10.50 -1.92 -1.23
CA PHE A 138 10.43 -3.29 -0.74
C PHE A 138 9.13 -3.54 0.04
N TYR A 139 8.78 -2.69 1.01
CA TYR A 139 7.58 -2.92 1.82
C TYR A 139 6.27 -2.79 1.03
N ALA A 140 6.20 -1.88 0.06
CA ALA A 140 5.05 -1.74 -0.83
C ALA A 140 4.89 -2.98 -1.73
N TYR A 141 5.98 -3.44 -2.35
CA TYR A 141 5.96 -4.67 -3.16
C TYR A 141 5.67 -5.91 -2.32
N ALA A 142 6.31 -6.04 -1.15
CA ALA A 142 6.09 -7.16 -0.23
C ALA A 142 4.61 -7.26 0.14
N HIS A 143 3.96 -6.14 0.50
CA HIS A 143 2.53 -6.13 0.83
C HIS A 143 1.67 -6.74 -0.28
N TYR A 144 1.92 -6.34 -1.53
CA TYR A 144 1.19 -6.88 -2.67
C TYR A 144 1.51 -8.37 -2.88
N ARG A 145 2.79 -8.72 -2.91
CA ARG A 145 3.23 -10.09 -3.20
C ARG A 145 2.74 -11.11 -2.18
N THR A 146 2.63 -10.72 -0.90
CA THR A 146 2.25 -11.63 0.19
C THR A 146 0.82 -11.41 0.70
N CYS A 147 -0.01 -10.62 0.00
CA CYS A 147 -1.38 -10.32 0.46
C CYS A 147 -2.29 -11.55 0.63
N GLU A 148 -1.97 -12.65 -0.06
CA GLU A 148 -2.69 -13.94 -0.01
C GLU A 148 -2.09 -14.95 0.99
N HIS A 149 -0.95 -14.63 1.61
CA HIS A 149 -0.28 -15.53 2.55
C HIS A 149 -0.98 -15.55 3.92
N ASP A 150 -0.77 -16.62 4.67
CA ASP A 150 -1.26 -16.73 6.04
C ASP A 150 -0.48 -15.85 7.02
N LEU A 151 -1.12 -15.51 8.15
CA LEU A 151 -0.55 -14.61 9.16
C LEU A 151 0.75 -15.13 9.79
N CYS A 152 0.97 -16.45 9.77
CA CYS A 152 2.23 -17.05 10.25
C CYS A 152 3.42 -16.71 9.34
N ASP A 153 3.16 -16.51 8.06
CA ASP A 153 4.17 -16.23 7.05
C ASP A 153 4.36 -14.72 6.86
N PHE A 154 3.27 -13.97 6.90
CA PHE A 154 3.25 -12.52 6.66
C PHE A 154 2.22 -11.80 7.54
N ASP A 155 2.71 -10.85 8.34
CA ASP A 155 1.85 -9.90 9.08
C ASP A 155 1.66 -8.61 8.26
N PRO A 156 0.48 -8.39 7.63
CA PRO A 156 0.21 -7.20 6.84
C PRO A 156 0.18 -5.92 7.66
N TYR A 157 -0.18 -5.99 8.95
CA TYR A 157 -0.21 -4.83 9.84
C TYR A 157 1.20 -4.39 10.18
N LEU A 158 2.07 -5.32 10.56
CA LEU A 158 3.47 -5.01 10.86
C LEU A 158 4.21 -4.48 9.62
N ASN A 159 3.98 -5.09 8.45
CA ASN A 159 4.53 -4.60 7.19
C ASN A 159 4.06 -3.17 6.89
N LYS A 160 2.75 -2.90 7.00
CA LYS A 160 2.18 -1.57 6.80
C LYS A 160 2.74 -0.55 7.79
N LYS A 161 2.94 -0.94 9.05
CA LYS A 161 3.58 -0.08 10.05
C LYS A 161 4.99 0.33 9.63
N HIS A 162 5.84 -0.62 9.26
CA HIS A 162 7.19 -0.31 8.78
C HIS A 162 7.19 0.53 7.50
N LEU A 163 6.28 0.24 6.57
CA LEU A 163 6.08 1.03 5.35
C LEU A 163 5.73 2.49 5.68
N THR A 164 4.71 2.72 6.51
CA THR A 164 4.25 4.06 6.88
C THR A 164 5.31 4.82 7.68
N GLU A 165 5.94 4.20 8.69
CA GLU A 165 6.99 4.85 9.48
C GLU A 165 8.19 5.26 8.62
N THR A 166 8.64 4.36 7.74
CA THR A 166 9.76 4.64 6.82
C THR A 166 9.40 5.75 5.84
N LEU A 167 8.20 5.71 5.26
CA LEU A 167 7.77 6.68 4.26
C LEU A 167 7.54 8.08 4.86
N THR A 168 6.96 8.16 6.06
CA THR A 168 6.83 9.43 6.79
C THR A 168 8.21 10.05 7.06
N LEU A 169 9.21 9.23 7.41
CA LEU A 169 10.58 9.69 7.58
C LEU A 169 11.19 10.24 6.27
N VAL A 170 10.97 9.55 5.13
CA VAL A 170 11.41 10.05 3.82
C VAL A 170 10.84 11.43 3.51
N VAL A 171 9.52 11.61 3.69
CA VAL A 171 8.85 12.89 3.44
C VAL A 171 9.39 13.97 4.39
N ALA A 172 9.61 13.64 5.67
CA ALA A 172 10.19 14.56 6.64
C ALA A 172 11.62 14.98 6.26
N LEU A 173 12.47 14.06 5.80
CA LEU A 173 13.83 14.37 5.35
C LEU A 173 13.84 15.28 4.13
N PHE A 174 12.94 15.08 3.17
CA PHE A 174 12.78 16.00 2.06
C PHE A 174 12.32 17.40 2.50
N HIS A 175 11.42 17.48 3.47
CA HIS A 175 10.99 18.76 4.04
C HIS A 175 12.14 19.47 4.78
N GLU A 176 12.96 18.75 5.54
CA GLU A 176 14.17 19.29 6.18
C GLU A 176 15.14 19.87 5.14
N GLN A 177 15.35 19.18 4.01
CA GLN A 177 16.17 19.68 2.91
C GLN A 177 15.60 20.96 2.27
N ASP A 178 14.27 21.02 2.08
CA ASP A 178 13.61 22.22 1.54
C ASP A 178 13.82 23.44 2.44
N CYS A 179 13.75 23.27 3.77
CA CYS A 179 13.99 24.34 4.73
C CYS A 179 15.45 24.85 4.65
N GLN A 180 16.42 23.94 4.62
CA GLN A 180 17.85 24.31 4.54
C GLN A 180 18.20 25.04 3.22
N ASN A 181 17.53 24.68 2.13
CA ASN A 181 17.71 25.35 0.83
C ASN A 181 17.12 26.77 0.80
N LYS A 182 16.00 27.02 1.51
CA LYS A 182 15.41 28.37 1.60
C LYS A 182 16.28 29.33 2.41
N ASP A 183 16.94 28.85 3.46
CA ASP A 183 17.86 29.67 4.27
C ASP A 183 19.15 30.05 3.54
N THR A 184 19.51 29.32 2.48
CA THR A 184 20.70 29.57 1.66
C THR A 184 20.43 30.36 0.37
N SER A 185 19.16 30.52 -0.03
CA SER A 185 18.76 31.26 -1.22
C SER A 185 17.87 32.47 -0.88
N PHE A 186 18.50 33.63 -0.61
CA PHE A 186 17.82 34.92 -0.83
C PHE A 186 17.77 35.15 -2.35
N VAL A 187 16.79 34.55 -3.02
CA VAL A 187 16.59 34.72 -4.47
C VAL A 187 15.15 35.14 -4.73
N ASP A 188 15.07 36.28 -5.42
CA ASP A 188 13.87 37.06 -5.75
C ASP A 188 12.75 36.18 -6.33
N SER A 189 11.62 36.14 -5.61
CA SER A 189 10.40 35.38 -5.94
C SER A 189 9.70 35.83 -7.24
N ARG A 190 10.35 36.63 -8.08
CA ARG A 190 9.77 37.31 -9.26
C ARG A 190 10.23 36.78 -10.62
N LEU A 191 10.99 35.68 -10.68
CA LEU A 191 11.54 35.14 -11.94
C LEU A 191 11.07 33.72 -12.31
N PHE A 192 9.94 33.26 -11.79
CA PHE A 192 9.30 32.05 -12.32
C PHE A 192 8.24 32.45 -13.36
N PRO A 193 8.39 32.01 -14.63
CA PRO A 193 7.34 32.20 -15.63
C PRO A 193 6.03 31.59 -15.11
N ASP A 194 4.92 32.31 -15.31
CA ASP A 194 3.57 31.81 -15.12
C ASP A 194 3.33 30.61 -16.05
N CYS A 195 3.71 29.40 -15.61
CA CYS A 195 3.08 28.18 -16.09
C CYS A 195 1.72 28.08 -15.41
N CYS A 196 0.83 28.98 -15.80
CA CYS A 196 -0.60 28.87 -15.60
C CYS A 196 -1.16 28.14 -16.82
N ASP A 197 -0.85 26.85 -16.94
CA ASP A 197 -1.72 25.97 -17.68
C ASP A 197 -2.93 25.71 -16.78
N GLU A 198 -3.95 26.55 -16.92
CA GLU A 198 -5.31 26.33 -16.41
C GLU A 198 -5.92 25.01 -16.91
N GLU A 199 -5.24 24.28 -17.81
CA GLU A 199 -5.66 22.99 -18.33
C GLU A 199 -5.61 21.83 -17.32
N ILE A 200 -4.90 21.95 -16.19
CA ILE A 200 -4.79 20.85 -15.20
C ILE A 200 -6.08 20.65 -14.38
N TRP A 201 -6.88 21.71 -14.25
CA TRP A 201 -8.18 21.74 -13.56
C TRP A 201 -9.38 21.86 -14.50
N ASN A 202 -9.16 22.12 -15.79
CA ASN A 202 -10.20 22.00 -16.80
C ASN A 202 -10.46 20.52 -17.14
N ASP A 203 -11.09 19.81 -16.21
CA ASP A 203 -12.01 18.71 -16.54
C ASP A 203 -13.34 19.33 -17.02
N SER A 204 -13.25 20.38 -17.87
CA SER A 204 -14.37 21.10 -18.48
C SER A 204 -15.02 20.30 -19.61
N ASN A 205 -14.54 19.08 -19.85
CA ASN A 205 -15.45 18.01 -20.23
C ASN A 205 -16.19 17.58 -18.95
N ASP A 206 -17.08 18.47 -18.53
CA ASP A 206 -18.19 18.15 -17.66
C ASP A 206 -18.89 16.96 -18.30
N ASP A 207 -18.52 15.77 -17.81
CA ASP A 207 -19.37 14.61 -17.86
C ASP A 207 -20.68 15.06 -17.20
N THR A 208 -21.58 15.59 -18.04
CA THR A 208 -23.03 15.49 -17.84
C THR A 208 -23.49 14.03 -17.66
N SER A 209 -22.53 13.09 -17.74
CA SER A 209 -22.56 11.72 -17.26
C SER A 209 -21.89 11.51 -15.88
N GLU A 210 -21.91 12.48 -14.95
CA GLU A 210 -21.76 12.23 -13.51
C GLU A 210 -22.77 11.13 -13.20
N SER A 211 -22.30 9.88 -13.19
CA SER A 211 -23.19 8.74 -13.30
C SER A 211 -24.13 8.83 -12.11
N LYS A 212 -25.42 8.55 -12.30
CA LYS A 212 -26.43 8.56 -11.22
C LYS A 212 -25.88 7.95 -9.90
N ILE A 213 -25.05 6.91 -10.06
CA ILE A 213 -24.18 6.26 -9.06
C ILE A 213 -23.36 7.24 -8.17
N VAL A 214 -22.65 8.23 -8.72
CA VAL A 214 -21.80 9.20 -8.01
C VAL A 214 -22.64 10.25 -7.25
N GLN A 215 -23.75 10.71 -7.85
CA GLN A 215 -24.70 11.63 -7.19
C GLN A 215 -25.46 10.91 -6.05
N ASP A 216 -25.81 9.65 -6.25
CA ASP A 216 -26.46 8.77 -5.26
C ASP A 216 -25.48 8.34 -4.14
N ALA A 217 -24.18 8.22 -4.44
CA ALA A 217 -23.12 7.96 -3.46
C ALA A 217 -22.98 9.13 -2.45
N ARG A 218 -22.90 10.37 -2.94
CA ARG A 218 -22.78 11.58 -2.11
C ARG A 218 -24.00 11.81 -1.21
N THR A 219 -25.20 11.48 -1.67
CA THR A 219 -26.43 11.59 -0.86
C THR A 219 -26.57 10.46 0.17
N THR A 220 -26.01 9.29 -0.12
CA THR A 220 -25.96 8.13 0.78
C THR A 220 -25.04 8.37 1.97
N GLU A 221 -23.84 8.92 1.75
CA GLU A 221 -22.88 9.14 2.83
C GLU A 221 -23.33 10.25 3.80
N LYS A 222 -23.95 11.32 3.28
CA LYS A 222 -24.61 12.35 4.12
C LYS A 222 -25.73 11.76 4.99
N LYS A 223 -26.40 10.67 4.56
CA LYS A 223 -27.39 9.94 5.36
C LYS A 223 -26.73 8.97 6.36
N PHE A 224 -25.61 8.34 6.00
CA PHE A 224 -24.82 7.48 6.89
C PHE A 224 -24.21 8.29 8.05
N HIS A 225 -23.54 9.42 7.76
CA HIS A 225 -23.01 10.35 8.77
C HIS A 225 -24.09 11.02 9.62
N ARG A 226 -25.33 11.18 9.10
CA ARG A 226 -26.47 11.65 9.90
C ARG A 226 -27.06 10.58 10.82
N ARG A 227 -26.95 9.29 10.47
CA ARG A 227 -27.40 8.17 11.32
C ARG A 227 -26.45 7.91 12.47
N THR A 228 -25.13 7.90 12.21
CA THR A 228 -24.09 7.77 13.24
C THR A 228 -24.06 8.93 14.25
N ARG A 229 -24.68 10.08 13.92
CA ARG A 229 -24.81 11.24 14.81
C ARG A 229 -26.12 11.28 15.60
N LYS A 230 -27.12 10.48 15.22
CA LYS A 230 -28.45 10.41 15.87
C LYS A 230 -28.60 9.21 16.80
N GLU A 231 -27.87 8.13 16.54
CA GLU A 231 -27.64 7.05 17.51
C GLU A 231 -26.43 7.47 18.36
N GLY A 232 -26.64 7.68 19.65
CA GLY A 232 -25.74 8.44 20.52
C GLY A 232 -24.27 8.02 20.48
N GLY A 233 -23.39 9.02 20.32
CA GLY A 233 -22.02 9.09 20.83
C GLY A 233 -21.21 7.80 20.92
N ILE A 234 -20.71 7.31 19.78
CA ILE A 234 -19.43 6.60 19.76
C ILE A 234 -18.53 7.32 18.76
N SER A 235 -17.57 8.05 19.31
CA SER A 235 -16.43 8.57 18.56
C SER A 235 -15.66 7.38 17.99
N LEU A 236 -15.83 7.10 16.70
CA LEU A 236 -14.89 6.27 15.94
C LEU A 236 -13.62 7.09 15.73
N ARG A 237 -12.83 7.21 16.80
CA ARG A 237 -11.38 7.31 16.66
C ARG A 237 -10.95 6.10 15.85
N MET A 238 -10.26 6.36 14.74
CA MET A 238 -9.44 5.37 14.06
C MET A 238 -8.29 4.98 15.00
N SER A 239 -8.59 4.17 16.01
CA SER A 239 -7.63 3.45 16.83
C SER A 239 -7.69 2.00 16.38
N GLY A 240 -6.55 1.46 15.97
CA GLY A 240 -6.41 0.03 15.76
C GLY A 240 -6.61 -0.71 17.08
N ASP A 241 -7.20 -1.90 17.01
CA ASP A 241 -7.15 -2.92 18.04
C ASP A 241 -7.56 -4.25 17.36
N SER A 242 -6.62 -5.20 17.22
CA SER A 242 -6.13 -6.14 18.24
C SER A 242 -7.09 -7.34 18.38
N CYS A 243 -6.74 -8.43 17.70
CA CYS A 243 -7.28 -9.75 17.97
C CYS A 243 -6.41 -10.38 19.06
N LEU A 244 -6.98 -10.55 20.25
CA LEU A 244 -6.48 -11.47 21.26
C LEU A 244 -7.52 -12.59 21.39
N ASP A 245 -7.10 -13.79 21.01
CA ASP A 245 -7.80 -15.04 21.27
C ASP A 245 -7.88 -15.31 22.77
N GLN A 246 -9.04 -15.82 23.24
CA GLN A 246 -9.06 -16.87 24.26
C GLN A 246 -10.20 -17.87 24.00
N ASN A 247 -9.81 -19.14 23.89
CA ASN A 247 -10.66 -20.32 23.97
C ASN A 247 -11.44 -20.37 25.29
N SER A 248 -12.71 -20.80 25.24
CA SER A 248 -13.20 -21.85 26.14
C SER A 248 -14.49 -22.47 25.61
N SER A 249 -14.46 -23.79 25.58
CA SER A 249 -15.58 -24.70 25.40
C SER A 249 -16.64 -24.55 26.49
N THR A 250 -17.91 -24.66 26.13
CA THR A 250 -18.90 -25.49 26.87
C THR A 250 -20.16 -25.60 26.02
N GLY A 251 -20.62 -26.83 25.80
CA GLY A 251 -21.82 -27.12 25.02
C GLY A 251 -23.09 -26.85 25.81
N VAL A 252 -24.16 -26.49 25.09
CA VAL A 252 -25.55 -26.76 25.48
C VAL A 252 -26.36 -27.05 24.22
N THR A 253 -27.15 -28.11 24.31
CA THR A 253 -28.02 -28.74 23.32
C THR A 253 -29.34 -28.01 23.11
N ASN A 254 -30.09 -28.46 22.08
CA ASN A 254 -31.53 -28.28 21.78
C ASN A 254 -31.86 -27.10 20.86
N SER A 255 -32.73 -27.18 19.85
CA SER A 255 -33.65 -28.21 19.39
C SER A 255 -34.04 -27.91 17.94
N LEU A 256 -34.24 -28.97 17.16
CA LEU A 256 -35.00 -29.01 15.91
C LEU A 256 -36.32 -28.21 15.97
N ARG A 257 -36.63 -27.53 14.86
CA ARG A 257 -37.99 -27.51 14.29
C ARG A 257 -37.92 -27.33 12.77
N GLU A 258 -38.23 -28.42 12.09
CA GLU A 258 -38.63 -28.47 10.69
C GLU A 258 -39.90 -27.63 10.48
N LEU A 259 -39.95 -26.88 9.38
CA LEU A 259 -41.20 -26.51 8.73
C LEU A 259 -41.02 -26.67 7.21
N SER A 260 -41.46 -27.82 6.73
CA SER A 260 -41.80 -28.09 5.34
C SER A 260 -43.06 -27.32 4.96
N LEU A 261 -43.05 -26.54 3.88
CA LEU A 261 -44.26 -26.24 3.12
C LEU A 261 -43.97 -26.15 1.62
N ALA A 262 -44.42 -27.21 0.94
CA ALA A 262 -45.13 -27.24 -0.33
C ALA A 262 -44.54 -26.52 -1.55
N ASN A 263 -44.07 -27.35 -2.48
CA ASN A 263 -44.05 -27.09 -3.91
C ASN A 263 -45.39 -26.53 -4.38
N ASN A 264 -45.35 -25.39 -5.08
CA ASN A 264 -46.40 -25.02 -6.00
C ASN A 264 -45.76 -24.59 -7.32
N SER A 265 -45.84 -25.49 -8.28
CA SER A 265 -45.53 -25.28 -9.69
C SER A 265 -46.58 -24.34 -10.29
N GLY A 266 -46.24 -23.07 -10.42
CA GLY A 266 -46.96 -22.09 -11.22
C GLY A 266 -46.01 -21.52 -12.25
N GLY A 267 -46.24 -21.85 -13.53
CA GLY A 267 -45.49 -21.28 -14.64
C GLY A 267 -45.64 -19.75 -14.66
N PHE A 268 -44.52 -19.05 -14.51
CA PHE A 268 -44.43 -17.63 -14.79
C PHE A 268 -43.89 -17.48 -16.20
N ALA A 269 -44.71 -16.88 -17.06
CA ALA A 269 -44.38 -16.46 -18.40
C ALA A 269 -43.15 -15.55 -18.40
N ASP A 270 -42.32 -15.72 -19.43
CA ASP A 270 -41.13 -14.92 -19.73
C ASP A 270 -41.47 -13.42 -19.75
N SER A 271 -41.26 -12.73 -18.63
CA SER A 271 -41.19 -11.28 -18.60
C SER A 271 -39.76 -10.87 -18.96
N GLU A 272 -39.61 -10.21 -20.11
CA GLU A 272 -38.35 -9.67 -20.62
C GLU A 272 -37.53 -9.01 -19.51
N ILE A 273 -36.40 -9.65 -19.15
CA ILE A 273 -35.42 -9.11 -18.21
C ILE A 273 -34.79 -7.90 -18.89
N SER A 274 -35.03 -6.70 -18.38
CA SER A 274 -34.35 -5.51 -18.87
C SER A 274 -32.88 -5.59 -18.47
N SER A 275 -32.03 -6.10 -19.38
CA SER A 275 -30.59 -6.11 -19.19
C SER A 275 -30.09 -4.67 -19.24
N PHE A 276 -29.78 -4.11 -18.07
CA PHE A 276 -29.13 -2.81 -18.00
C PHE A 276 -27.63 -3.05 -18.14
N SER A 277 -27.11 -2.82 -19.34
CA SER A 277 -25.68 -2.59 -19.54
C SER A 277 -25.34 -1.27 -18.86
N VAL A 278 -24.35 -1.28 -17.95
CA VAL A 278 -23.67 -0.03 -17.56
C VAL A 278 -23.29 0.67 -18.86
N PRO A 279 -23.53 1.98 -19.02
CA PRO A 279 -23.02 2.69 -20.17
C PRO A 279 -21.51 2.41 -20.25
N THR A 280 -21.11 1.60 -21.22
CA THR A 280 -19.75 1.53 -21.72
C THR A 280 -19.55 2.84 -22.49
N GLY A 281 -19.57 3.94 -21.72
CA GLY A 281 -19.37 5.28 -22.21
C GLY A 281 -17.91 5.37 -22.60
N ARG A 282 -17.67 5.09 -23.88
CA ARG A 282 -16.54 5.54 -24.69
C ARG A 282 -15.31 5.87 -23.86
N THR A 283 -14.39 4.92 -23.75
CA THR A 283 -12.96 5.25 -23.64
C THR A 283 -12.57 6.05 -24.89
N LYS A 284 -12.99 7.32 -24.96
CA LYS A 284 -12.34 8.31 -25.81
C LYS A 284 -10.95 8.46 -25.24
N GLU A 285 -10.00 7.85 -25.92
CA GLU A 285 -8.58 8.23 -26.04
C GLU A 285 -8.14 9.44 -25.21
N CYS A 286 -8.12 9.30 -23.88
CA CYS A 286 -7.19 10.02 -23.04
C CYS A 286 -6.02 9.06 -22.83
N GLU A 287 -5.11 9.08 -23.79
CA GLU A 287 -3.87 8.33 -23.90
C GLU A 287 -3.47 7.58 -22.61
N ASN A 288 -3.71 6.26 -22.68
CA ASN A 288 -3.29 5.19 -21.79
C ASN A 288 -1.76 5.03 -21.73
N LYS A 289 -1.01 6.12 -21.60
CA LYS A 289 0.42 6.08 -21.33
C LYS A 289 0.62 6.01 -19.82
N VAL A 290 1.06 4.84 -19.36
CA VAL A 290 1.56 4.62 -17.99
C VAL A 290 2.51 5.76 -17.64
N ILE A 291 2.32 6.35 -16.46
CA ILE A 291 3.16 7.46 -16.01
C ILE A 291 4.62 6.99 -15.97
N SER A 292 5.51 7.79 -16.55
CA SER A 292 6.95 7.51 -16.61
C SER A 292 7.74 8.80 -16.41
N GLY A 293 8.98 8.69 -15.93
CA GLY A 293 9.87 9.85 -15.80
C GLY A 293 9.46 10.80 -14.67
N TYR A 294 9.62 10.35 -13.44
CA TYR A 294 9.36 11.12 -12.22
C TYR A 294 10.60 11.15 -11.33
N THR A 295 10.73 12.19 -10.52
CA THR A 295 11.84 12.35 -9.56
C THR A 295 11.61 11.53 -8.30
N PHE A 296 12.68 11.30 -7.52
CA PHE A 296 12.57 10.62 -6.22
C PHE A 296 11.65 11.36 -5.24
N ARG A 297 11.63 12.69 -5.31
CA ARG A 297 10.71 13.49 -4.50
C ARG A 297 9.26 13.25 -4.90
N GLU A 298 8.95 13.28 -6.19
CA GLU A 298 7.60 13.02 -6.71
C GLU A 298 7.14 11.58 -6.38
N GLU A 299 8.04 10.61 -6.46
CA GLU A 299 7.78 9.22 -6.03
C GLU A 299 7.38 9.16 -4.55
N ALA A 300 8.17 9.77 -3.66
CA ALA A 300 7.90 9.74 -2.23
C ALA A 300 6.55 10.39 -1.88
N GLU A 301 6.23 11.56 -2.44
CA GLU A 301 4.97 12.26 -2.17
C GLU A 301 3.76 11.50 -2.73
N ALA A 302 3.87 10.93 -3.93
CA ALA A 302 2.80 10.13 -4.51
C ALA A 302 2.58 8.80 -3.76
N LEU A 303 3.65 8.12 -3.35
CA LEU A 303 3.54 6.94 -2.48
C LEU A 303 2.92 7.31 -1.13
N TYR A 304 3.29 8.45 -0.54
CA TYR A 304 2.73 8.90 0.74
C TYR A 304 1.22 9.11 0.67
N LEU A 305 0.74 9.70 -0.43
CA LEU A 305 -0.68 9.85 -0.74
C LEU A 305 -1.41 8.53 -0.98
N LEU A 306 -0.78 7.55 -1.64
CA LEU A 306 -1.41 6.26 -1.95
C LEU A 306 -1.38 5.28 -0.76
N VAL A 307 -0.32 5.25 0.02
CA VAL A 307 -0.23 4.41 1.23
C VAL A 307 -1.25 4.88 2.28
N ASN A 308 -1.44 6.19 2.42
CA ASN A 308 -2.36 6.81 3.37
C ASN A 308 -3.68 7.27 2.73
N PHE A 309 -4.16 6.51 1.74
CA PHE A 309 -5.31 6.89 0.92
C PHE A 309 -6.55 7.26 1.75
N GLY A 310 -7.16 8.40 1.41
CA GLY A 310 -8.34 8.92 2.11
C GLY A 310 -8.06 9.59 3.45
N ASN A 311 -6.80 9.75 3.86
CA ASN A 311 -6.43 10.57 5.02
C ASN A 311 -6.41 12.06 4.62
N GLU A 312 -7.30 12.85 5.25
CA GLU A 312 -7.43 14.28 4.99
C GLU A 312 -6.15 15.07 5.33
N GLU A 313 -5.42 14.70 6.39
CA GLU A 313 -4.18 15.38 6.78
C GLU A 313 -3.08 15.22 5.72
N VAL A 314 -2.99 14.02 5.12
CA VAL A 314 -2.04 13.73 4.05
C VAL A 314 -2.39 14.50 2.77
N LEU A 315 -3.68 14.66 2.48
CA LEU A 315 -4.13 15.49 1.38
C LEU A 315 -3.83 16.99 1.62
N MET A 316 -4.01 17.47 2.86
CA MET A 316 -3.66 18.84 3.23
C MET A 316 -2.16 19.10 3.09
N HIS A 317 -1.31 18.17 3.50
CA HIS A 317 0.14 18.22 3.24
C HIS A 317 0.43 18.36 1.74
N ALA A 318 -0.23 17.58 0.88
CA ALA A 318 -0.03 17.66 -0.56
C ALA A 318 -0.35 19.04 -1.15
N PHE A 319 -1.29 19.79 -0.56
CA PHE A 319 -1.58 21.17 -0.97
C PHE A 319 -0.52 22.19 -0.53
N GLN A 320 0.29 21.86 0.49
CA GLN A 320 1.39 22.69 0.97
C GLN A 320 2.69 22.48 0.18
N LEU A 321 2.75 21.44 -0.68
CA LEU A 321 3.89 21.19 -1.55
C LEU A 321 4.13 22.32 -2.55
N GLN A 322 5.41 22.49 -2.92
CA GLN A 322 5.81 23.41 -3.99
C GLN A 322 5.04 23.12 -5.28
N LYS A 323 4.62 24.18 -6.00
CA LYS A 323 3.79 24.06 -7.22
C LYS A 323 4.38 23.07 -8.22
N LYS A 324 5.70 23.07 -8.43
CA LYS A 324 6.40 22.15 -9.34
C LYS A 324 6.17 20.67 -9.01
N ILE A 325 6.25 20.31 -7.72
CA ILE A 325 6.04 18.92 -7.26
C ILE A 325 4.55 18.56 -7.32
N ARG A 326 3.70 19.46 -6.80
CA ARG A 326 2.24 19.26 -6.73
C ARG A 326 1.60 19.11 -8.11
N CYS A 327 2.09 19.84 -9.10
CA CYS A 327 1.60 19.80 -10.48
C CYS A 327 2.27 18.71 -11.33
N SER A 328 3.25 17.96 -10.79
CA SER A 328 3.82 16.82 -11.51
C SER A 328 2.74 15.79 -11.85
N ARG A 329 2.87 15.11 -12.99
CA ARG A 329 1.86 14.16 -13.48
C ARG A 329 1.53 13.09 -12.43
N LEU A 330 2.55 12.52 -11.81
CA LEU A 330 2.42 11.45 -10.83
C LEU A 330 1.69 11.92 -9.55
N VAL A 331 2.15 13.00 -8.93
CA VAL A 331 1.57 13.53 -7.68
C VAL A 331 0.16 14.06 -7.94
N SER A 332 -0.07 14.74 -9.07
CA SER A 332 -1.40 15.24 -9.44
C SER A 332 -2.41 14.10 -9.58
N VAL A 333 -2.04 12.96 -10.19
CA VAL A 333 -2.91 11.78 -10.27
C VAL A 333 -3.20 11.22 -8.87
N ALA A 334 -2.21 11.10 -7.99
CA ALA A 334 -2.41 10.64 -6.61
C ALA A 334 -3.34 11.57 -5.79
N ILE A 335 -3.24 12.90 -5.99
CA ILE A 335 -4.15 13.90 -5.41
C ILE A 335 -5.57 13.71 -5.95
N LYS A 336 -5.73 13.61 -7.28
CA LYS A 336 -7.04 13.39 -7.94
C LYS A 336 -7.70 12.10 -7.46
N MET A 337 -6.92 11.04 -7.26
CA MET A 337 -7.37 9.78 -6.67
C MET A 337 -7.88 9.97 -5.23
N ASN A 338 -7.16 10.69 -4.38
CA ASN A 338 -7.60 10.98 -3.01
C ASN A 338 -8.88 11.84 -2.97
N ILE A 339 -8.98 12.87 -3.82
CA ILE A 339 -10.19 13.70 -3.94
C ILE A 339 -11.39 12.85 -4.40
N ALA A 340 -11.18 11.95 -5.37
CA ALA A 340 -12.21 11.04 -5.85
C ALA A 340 -12.69 10.08 -4.74
N TRP A 341 -11.77 9.55 -3.92
CA TRP A 341 -12.10 8.72 -2.77
C TRP A 341 -12.96 9.46 -1.75
N LEU A 342 -12.56 10.68 -1.35
CA LEU A 342 -13.30 11.52 -0.41
C LEU A 342 -14.67 11.96 -0.97
N SER A 343 -14.80 12.00 -2.30
CA SER A 343 -16.07 12.26 -2.99
C SER A 343 -16.94 11.01 -3.19
N CYS A 344 -16.53 9.85 -2.66
CA CYS A 344 -17.13 8.53 -2.92
C CYS A 344 -17.19 8.12 -4.41
N ASN A 345 -16.37 8.74 -5.27
CA ASN A 345 -16.27 8.38 -6.68
C ASN A 345 -15.23 7.27 -6.85
N TYR A 346 -15.57 6.08 -6.36
CA TYR A 346 -14.72 4.89 -6.41
C TYR A 346 -14.43 4.42 -7.84
N TYR A 347 -15.35 4.62 -8.77
CA TYR A 347 -15.12 4.38 -10.19
C TYR A 347 -13.94 5.21 -10.72
N ARG A 348 -13.94 6.53 -10.45
CA ARG A 348 -12.84 7.41 -10.86
C ARG A 348 -11.52 7.02 -10.21
N VAL A 349 -11.52 6.57 -8.95
CA VAL A 349 -10.32 6.01 -8.31
C VAL A 349 -9.76 4.84 -9.10
N LEU A 350 -10.61 3.87 -9.47
CA LEU A 350 -10.20 2.71 -10.25
C LEU A 350 -9.72 3.08 -11.65
N CYS A 351 -10.41 3.99 -12.35
CA CYS A 351 -9.97 4.50 -13.65
C CYS A 351 -8.59 5.15 -13.57
N LEU A 352 -8.34 6.02 -12.59
CA LEU A 352 -7.04 6.65 -12.40
C LEU A 352 -5.95 5.66 -11.96
N SER A 353 -6.31 4.58 -11.26
CA SER A 353 -5.32 3.53 -10.92
C SER A 353 -4.73 2.88 -12.16
N SER A 354 -5.48 2.79 -13.27
CA SER A 354 -5.02 2.13 -14.51
C SER A 354 -3.79 2.79 -15.16
N ILE A 355 -3.50 4.07 -14.88
CA ILE A 355 -2.34 4.79 -15.42
C ILE A 355 -1.13 4.79 -14.48
N LEU A 356 -1.28 4.28 -13.26
CA LEU A 356 -0.20 4.22 -12.28
C LEU A 356 0.93 3.26 -12.72
N PRO A 357 2.20 3.58 -12.40
CA PRO A 357 3.32 2.66 -12.56
C PRO A 357 3.24 1.47 -11.58
N PRO A 358 3.92 0.34 -11.85
CA PRO A 358 3.75 -0.90 -11.10
C PRO A 358 3.95 -0.78 -9.59
N LEU A 359 4.96 -0.04 -9.14
CA LEU A 359 5.21 0.17 -7.71
C LEU A 359 4.03 0.86 -6.99
N PHE A 360 3.45 1.88 -7.63
CA PHE A 360 2.34 2.64 -7.06
C PHE A 360 1.05 1.82 -7.05
N LEU A 361 0.93 0.86 -7.97
CA LEU A 361 -0.15 -0.14 -7.92
C LEU A 361 0.01 -1.06 -6.72
N CYS A 362 1.22 -1.51 -6.39
CA CYS A 362 1.48 -2.28 -5.17
C CYS A 362 1.10 -1.47 -3.91
N ALA A 363 1.39 -0.16 -3.88
CA ALA A 363 1.00 0.72 -2.78
C ALA A 363 -0.51 1.01 -2.71
N PHE A 364 -1.20 1.05 -3.86
CA PHE A 364 -2.64 1.29 -3.97
C PHE A 364 -3.48 0.05 -3.66
N HIS A 365 -3.02 -1.13 -4.09
CA HIS A 365 -3.75 -2.40 -4.00
C HIS A 365 -4.36 -2.74 -2.63
N PRO A 366 -3.72 -2.45 -1.48
CA PRO A 366 -4.31 -2.71 -0.16
C PRO A 366 -5.65 -2.03 0.08
N HIS A 367 -5.97 -0.97 -0.68
CA HIS A 367 -7.24 -0.25 -0.60
C HIS A 367 -8.32 -0.83 -1.52
N LEU A 368 -7.96 -1.67 -2.50
CA LEU A 368 -8.87 -2.16 -3.54
C LEU A 368 -10.08 -2.89 -2.97
N THR A 369 -9.87 -3.78 -1.98
CA THR A 369 -10.98 -4.53 -1.37
C THR A 369 -11.97 -3.60 -0.65
N MET A 370 -11.48 -2.52 -0.03
CA MET A 370 -12.34 -1.51 0.58
C MET A 370 -13.09 -0.72 -0.49
N ILE A 371 -12.44 -0.35 -1.60
CA ILE A 371 -13.08 0.33 -2.75
C ILE A 371 -14.22 -0.54 -3.29
N GLN A 372 -13.95 -1.81 -3.55
CA GLN A 372 -14.93 -2.78 -4.05
C GLN A 372 -16.12 -2.89 -3.10
N ARG A 373 -15.87 -3.05 -1.80
CA ARG A 373 -16.93 -3.11 -0.77
C ARG A 373 -17.79 -1.85 -0.76
N LYS A 374 -17.15 -0.67 -0.74
CA LYS A 374 -17.86 0.62 -0.72
C LYS A 374 -18.66 0.85 -2.00
N ALA A 375 -18.10 0.50 -3.17
CA ALA A 375 -18.79 0.58 -4.45
C ALA A 375 -20.03 -0.32 -4.49
N LEU A 376 -19.91 -1.58 -4.05
CA LEU A 376 -21.05 -2.49 -3.92
C LEU A 376 -22.14 -1.95 -2.98
N SER A 377 -21.75 -1.32 -1.87
CA SER A 377 -22.72 -0.66 -0.98
C SER A 377 -23.46 0.49 -1.65
N ILE A 378 -22.79 1.30 -2.48
CA ILE A 378 -23.43 2.38 -3.23
C ILE A 378 -24.41 1.80 -4.25
N LEU A 379 -23.99 0.76 -4.99
CA LEU A 379 -24.84 0.08 -5.97
C LEU A 379 -26.09 -0.53 -5.31
N SER A 380 -25.97 -1.06 -4.09
CA SER A 380 -27.12 -1.56 -3.32
C SER A 380 -28.23 -0.52 -3.13
N ILE A 381 -27.86 0.76 -3.05
CA ILE A 381 -28.79 1.86 -2.79
C ILE A 381 -29.27 2.47 -4.10
N ALA A 382 -28.36 2.74 -5.04
CA ALA A 382 -28.68 3.34 -6.34
C ALA A 382 -29.53 2.42 -7.21
N HIS A 383 -29.37 1.10 -7.07
CA HIS A 383 -30.00 0.09 -7.91
C HIS A 383 -30.91 -0.87 -7.14
N ASN A 384 -31.55 -0.38 -6.08
CA ASN A 384 -32.50 -1.12 -5.24
C ASN A 384 -33.82 -1.46 -6.00
N SER A 385 -33.76 -2.38 -6.96
CA SER A 385 -34.89 -2.83 -7.76
C SER A 385 -34.79 -4.32 -8.04
N LYS A 386 -35.88 -5.06 -7.83
CA LYS A 386 -35.95 -6.50 -8.09
C LYS A 386 -35.93 -6.84 -9.59
N GLY A 387 -36.26 -5.88 -10.47
CA GLY A 387 -36.29 -6.07 -11.92
C GLY A 387 -35.01 -5.64 -12.63
N LEU A 388 -34.05 -5.02 -11.92
CA LEU A 388 -32.80 -4.55 -12.52
C LEU A 388 -31.69 -5.56 -12.24
N VAL A 389 -31.25 -6.24 -13.30
CA VAL A 389 -30.20 -7.25 -13.23
C VAL A 389 -28.92 -6.69 -13.85
N TYR A 390 -27.85 -6.65 -13.07
CA TYR A 390 -26.52 -6.25 -13.54
C TYR A 390 -25.76 -7.42 -14.14
N LYS A 391 -25.21 -7.23 -15.34
CA LYS A 391 -24.29 -8.19 -15.95
C LYS A 391 -23.03 -8.32 -15.11
N GLN A 392 -22.64 -9.55 -14.82
CA GLN A 392 -21.51 -9.84 -13.94
C GLN A 392 -20.18 -9.45 -14.59
N GLU A 393 -20.06 -9.62 -15.91
CA GLU A 393 -18.85 -9.35 -16.67
C GLU A 393 -18.49 -7.86 -16.61
N ASP A 394 -19.48 -7.00 -16.90
CA ASP A 394 -19.33 -5.55 -16.88
C ASP A 394 -18.95 -5.06 -15.47
N LEU A 395 -19.63 -5.57 -14.45
CA LEU A 395 -19.40 -5.15 -13.08
C LEU A 395 -18.05 -5.63 -12.55
N ALA A 396 -17.63 -6.85 -12.89
CA ALA A 396 -16.34 -7.39 -12.51
C ALA A 396 -15.21 -6.57 -13.12
N ALA A 397 -15.34 -6.18 -14.40
CA ALA A 397 -14.39 -5.32 -15.08
C ALA A 397 -14.33 -3.91 -14.45
N VAL A 398 -15.49 -3.27 -14.26
CA VAL A 398 -15.59 -1.90 -13.73
C VAL A 398 -15.05 -1.78 -12.29
N LEU A 399 -15.29 -2.80 -11.45
CA LEU A 399 -14.82 -2.83 -10.06
C LEU A 399 -13.47 -3.54 -9.89
N CYS A 400 -12.81 -3.90 -10.99
CA CYS A 400 -11.51 -4.54 -11.03
C CYS A 400 -11.44 -5.83 -10.18
N PHE A 401 -12.50 -6.64 -10.18
CA PHE A 401 -12.47 -7.99 -9.58
C PHE A 401 -11.59 -8.92 -10.43
N PRO A 402 -10.88 -9.89 -9.81
CA PRO A 402 -10.03 -10.83 -10.54
C PRO A 402 -10.81 -11.71 -11.54
N SER A 403 -12.07 -12.03 -11.20
CA SER A 403 -12.96 -12.82 -12.04
C SER A 403 -14.43 -12.54 -11.71
N VAL A 404 -15.33 -12.99 -12.59
CA VAL A 404 -16.78 -13.01 -12.32
C VAL A 404 -17.11 -13.85 -11.08
N GLN A 405 -16.37 -14.95 -10.86
CA GLN A 405 -16.58 -15.79 -9.68
C GLN A 405 -16.26 -15.04 -8.38
N GLU A 406 -15.13 -14.31 -8.35
CA GLU A 406 -14.75 -13.49 -7.18
C GLU A 406 -15.75 -12.36 -6.91
N LEU A 407 -16.27 -11.72 -7.97
CA LEU A 407 -17.37 -10.77 -7.84
C LEU A 407 -18.60 -11.44 -7.22
N ASN A 408 -18.99 -12.61 -7.72
CA ASN A 408 -20.17 -13.32 -7.23
C ASN A 408 -20.01 -13.74 -5.77
N ASP A 409 -18.82 -14.18 -5.37
CA ASP A 409 -18.52 -14.57 -4.00
C ASP A 409 -18.50 -13.34 -3.08
N ALA A 410 -17.95 -12.21 -3.53
CA ALA A 410 -18.09 -10.94 -2.82
C ALA A 410 -19.54 -10.50 -2.68
N CYS A 411 -20.33 -10.63 -3.73
CA CYS A 411 -21.75 -10.27 -3.69
C CYS A 411 -22.51 -11.12 -2.68
N ARG A 412 -22.32 -12.45 -2.69
CA ARG A 412 -22.93 -13.37 -1.71
C ARG A 412 -22.46 -13.08 -0.28
N HIS A 413 -21.16 -12.86 -0.09
CA HIS A 413 -20.55 -12.53 1.20
C HIS A 413 -21.19 -11.27 1.82
N TYR A 414 -21.40 -10.22 1.02
CA TYR A 414 -22.05 -9.01 1.49
C TYR A 414 -23.59 -9.06 1.49
N GLY A 415 -24.21 -10.21 1.16
CA GLY A 415 -25.64 -10.48 1.31
C GLY A 415 -26.49 -10.36 0.04
N PHE A 416 -25.91 -10.08 -1.12
CA PHE A 416 -26.66 -9.98 -2.38
C PHE A 416 -27.01 -11.35 -2.98
N THR A 417 -28.09 -11.37 -3.75
CA THR A 417 -28.51 -12.54 -4.51
C THR A 417 -27.91 -12.51 -5.91
N VAL A 418 -27.34 -13.64 -6.32
CA VAL A 418 -26.75 -13.86 -7.64
C VAL A 418 -27.62 -14.88 -8.39
N LEU A 419 -28.29 -14.49 -9.47
CA LEU A 419 -29.22 -15.34 -10.24
C LEU A 419 -28.91 -15.27 -11.74
N GLY A 420 -28.88 -16.42 -12.43
CA GLY A 420 -28.91 -16.48 -13.90
C GLY A 420 -27.83 -15.67 -14.64
N GLY A 421 -26.63 -15.51 -14.07
CA GLY A 421 -25.57 -14.70 -14.68
C GLY A 421 -25.66 -13.20 -14.39
N GLY A 422 -26.51 -12.79 -13.43
CA GLY A 422 -26.63 -11.40 -13.02
C GLY A 422 -26.75 -11.18 -11.52
N ILE A 423 -26.58 -9.92 -11.11
CA ILE A 423 -26.62 -9.49 -9.71
C ILE A 423 -27.82 -8.60 -9.48
N ILE A 424 -28.60 -8.91 -8.44
CA ILE A 424 -29.74 -8.10 -8.01
C ILE A 424 -29.33 -7.33 -6.77
N PHE A 425 -29.36 -6.01 -6.88
CA PHE A 425 -29.05 -5.11 -5.77
C PHE A 425 -30.30 -4.83 -4.94
N ASN A 426 -30.14 -4.98 -3.62
CA ASN A 426 -31.16 -4.64 -2.64
C ASN A 426 -30.50 -3.90 -1.48
N LYS A 427 -31.02 -2.72 -1.16
CA LYS A 427 -30.50 -1.86 -0.09
C LYS A 427 -30.53 -2.52 1.29
N ALA A 428 -31.53 -3.35 1.56
CA ALA A 428 -31.68 -4.04 2.84
C ALA A 428 -30.74 -5.25 3.00
N ALA A 429 -30.16 -5.72 1.89
CA ALA A 429 -29.36 -6.94 1.88
C ALA A 429 -27.88 -6.69 2.26
N PHE A 430 -27.35 -5.48 2.02
CA PHE A 430 -25.93 -5.21 2.23
C PHE A 430 -25.53 -5.23 3.71
N ASN A 431 -24.61 -6.12 4.07
CA ASN A 431 -24.14 -6.29 5.44
C ASN A 431 -22.79 -5.58 5.70
N TRP A 432 -22.82 -4.50 6.49
CA TRP A 432 -21.59 -3.82 6.95
C TRP A 432 -20.89 -4.51 8.12
N ASN A 433 -21.58 -5.41 8.84
CA ASN A 433 -21.04 -6.06 10.04
C ASN A 433 -20.20 -7.30 9.72
N ILE A 434 -20.30 -7.83 8.50
CA ILE A 434 -19.44 -8.92 8.06
C ILE A 434 -18.00 -8.41 7.85
N SER A 435 -17.03 -9.28 8.11
CA SER A 435 -15.61 -9.00 7.90
C SER A 435 -15.34 -8.64 6.44
N MET A 436 -14.33 -7.81 6.21
CA MET A 436 -13.86 -7.55 4.85
C MET A 436 -13.28 -8.84 4.27
N MET A 437 -13.49 -9.06 2.97
CA MET A 437 -12.83 -10.15 2.26
C MET A 437 -11.31 -10.00 2.30
N LYS A 438 -10.59 -11.12 2.17
CA LYS A 438 -9.14 -11.10 2.02
C LYS A 438 -8.77 -10.42 0.69
N PRO A 439 -7.71 -9.60 0.65
CA PRO A 439 -7.20 -9.06 -0.60
C PRO A 439 -6.65 -10.19 -1.49
N LEU A 440 -6.84 -10.05 -2.80
CA LEU A 440 -6.34 -10.99 -3.81
C LEU A 440 -5.47 -10.25 -4.80
N ARG A 441 -4.41 -10.89 -5.28
CA ARG A 441 -3.61 -10.38 -6.40
C ARG A 441 -4.47 -10.38 -7.65
N VAL A 442 -4.27 -9.34 -8.45
CA VAL A 442 -5.09 -9.06 -9.63
C VAL A 442 -4.22 -9.08 -10.88
N LYS A 443 -4.70 -9.77 -11.91
CA LYS A 443 -3.96 -10.02 -13.15
C LYS A 443 -3.46 -8.74 -13.81
N TRP A 444 -4.22 -7.66 -13.80
CA TRP A 444 -3.83 -6.41 -14.45
C TRP A 444 -2.65 -5.68 -13.76
N ILE A 445 -2.40 -5.96 -12.47
CA ILE A 445 -1.18 -5.50 -11.78
C ILE A 445 -0.02 -6.47 -12.10
N GLU A 446 -0.26 -7.79 -12.06
CA GLU A 446 0.73 -8.80 -12.43
C GLU A 446 1.26 -8.60 -13.86
N ASP A 447 0.36 -8.36 -14.82
CA ASP A 447 0.70 -8.10 -16.23
C ASP A 447 1.58 -6.84 -16.40
N LYS A 448 1.52 -5.90 -15.46
CA LYS A 448 2.38 -4.71 -15.43
C LYS A 448 3.70 -4.97 -14.72
N LEU A 449 3.69 -5.75 -13.65
CA LEU A 449 4.90 -6.17 -12.93
C LEU A 449 5.77 -7.07 -13.82
N ALA A 450 5.17 -7.98 -14.58
CA ALA A 450 5.86 -8.89 -15.50
C ALA A 450 6.61 -8.19 -16.65
N LYS A 451 6.40 -6.87 -16.85
CA LYS A 451 7.10 -6.05 -17.86
C LYS A 451 8.38 -5.39 -17.33
N MET A 452 8.75 -5.64 -16.08
CA MET A 452 9.96 -5.11 -15.47
C MET A 452 10.62 -6.13 -14.55
N GLU A 453 11.93 -6.03 -14.42
CA GLU A 453 12.68 -6.85 -13.47
C GLU A 453 12.41 -6.39 -12.04
N LEU A 454 12.37 -7.36 -11.11
CA LEU A 454 12.14 -7.06 -9.70
C LEU A 454 13.25 -6.17 -9.11
N SER A 455 14.49 -6.31 -9.59
CA SER A 455 15.59 -5.42 -9.20
C SER A 455 15.29 -3.96 -9.52
N ASP A 456 14.70 -3.68 -10.68
CA ASP A 456 14.44 -2.31 -11.16
C ASP A 456 13.24 -1.69 -10.42
N LEU A 457 12.28 -2.53 -10.02
CA LEU A 457 11.18 -2.12 -9.16
C LEU A 457 11.70 -1.71 -7.77
N LEU A 458 12.60 -2.51 -7.19
CA LEU A 458 13.04 -2.36 -5.80
C LEU A 458 14.17 -1.35 -5.62
N LEU A 459 15.13 -1.28 -6.54
CA LEU A 459 16.26 -0.35 -6.45
C LEU A 459 16.04 0.92 -7.27
N PRO A 460 16.16 2.10 -6.64
CA PRO A 460 16.28 3.37 -7.35
C PRO A 460 17.47 3.37 -8.32
N ASN A 461 17.31 3.94 -9.52
CA ASN A 461 18.38 4.03 -10.53
C ASN A 461 19.67 4.67 -9.98
N ASP A 462 19.58 5.62 -9.05
CA ASP A 462 20.76 6.28 -8.46
C ASP A 462 21.51 5.42 -7.44
N LEU A 463 20.86 4.36 -6.95
CA LEU A 463 21.51 3.30 -6.18
C LEU A 463 21.96 2.15 -7.08
N SER A 464 21.85 2.22 -8.41
CA SER A 464 22.28 1.13 -9.31
C SER A 464 23.76 1.20 -9.72
N LEU A 465 24.44 2.32 -9.47
CA LEU A 465 25.85 2.57 -9.81
C LEU A 465 26.83 2.02 -8.76
#